data_AF-A0A3N5ZEN7-F1
#
_entry.id   AF-A0A3N5ZEN7-F1
#
_cell.length_a   1.000
_cell.length_b   1.000
_cell.length_c   1.000
_cell.angle_alpha   90.00
_cell.angle_beta   90.00
_cell.angle_gamma   90.00
#
_symmetry.space_group_name_H-M   'P 1'
#
loop_
_entity.id
_entity.type
_entity.pdbx_description
1 polymer ?
#
loop_
_entity_poly.entity_id
_entity_poly.type
_entity_poly.pdbx_seq_one_letter_code
_entity_poly.pdbx_strand_id
1 'polypeptide(L)'
;MRDRLSSVHGVLALALVTLLAAGGLAWGQSAPTPSASLDQILMEVASYDGGIDSAALWKLRDYVRARRDDPGGRAECEAKLLRFLSGPATPAARMAAARHLRIVAGDSAVASLQRMLTDGRVNDMALYALQQIPGAAADKALLQALSA
;
A
#
# COMPACT_ATOMS: atom_id res chain seq x y z
N MET A 1 -52.16 -53.95 -5.49
CA MET A 1 -52.65 -54.62 -4.25
C MET A 1 -51.40 -55.03 -3.47
N ARG A 2 -51.16 -54.54 -2.23
CA ARG A 2 -51.72 -55.02 -0.94
C ARG A 2 -51.33 -56.49 -0.65
N ASP A 3 -50.89 -56.89 0.56
CA ASP A 3 -50.85 -56.19 1.86
C ASP A 3 -49.82 -56.82 2.87
N ARG A 4 -49.69 -56.23 4.08
CA ARG A 4 -48.83 -56.67 5.23
C ARG A 4 -47.30 -56.65 5.01
N LEU A 5 -46.44 -57.18 5.90
CA LEU A 5 -46.09 -56.84 7.32
C LEU A 5 -45.38 -58.03 8.04
N SER A 6 -44.40 -57.73 8.93
CA SER A 6 -43.73 -58.60 9.95
C SER A 6 -42.85 -59.77 9.44
N SER A 7 -41.70 -60.13 10.01
CA SER A 7 -41.16 -60.02 11.38
C SER A 7 -39.61 -60.04 11.34
N VAL A 8 -38.87 -59.00 11.76
CA VAL A 8 -38.16 -58.84 13.06
C VAL A 8 -37.16 -59.97 13.47
N HIS A 9 -36.00 -59.54 13.97
CA HIS A 9 -34.90 -60.29 14.64
C HIS A 9 -33.74 -60.80 13.76
N GLY A 10 -32.76 -59.92 13.55
CA GLY A 10 -31.46 -60.22 12.96
C GLY A 10 -30.38 -59.23 13.40
N VAL A 11 -30.32 -58.92 14.70
CA VAL A 11 -29.32 -57.99 15.26
C VAL A 11 -27.96 -58.69 15.28
N LEU A 12 -27.19 -58.52 14.21
CA LEU A 12 -25.78 -58.89 14.16
C LEU A 12 -24.95 -57.60 14.16
N ALA A 13 -24.46 -57.26 15.35
CA ALA A 13 -23.64 -56.08 15.57
C ALA A 13 -22.29 -56.23 14.87
N LEU A 14 -22.03 -55.39 13.86
CA LEU A 14 -20.69 -55.14 13.37
C LEU A 14 -20.26 -53.73 13.78
N ALA A 15 -19.80 -53.61 15.02
CA ALA A 15 -19.20 -52.38 15.53
C ALA A 15 -17.86 -52.15 14.82
N LEU A 16 -17.89 -51.37 13.74
CA LEU A 16 -16.68 -50.96 13.03
C LEU A 16 -15.94 -49.93 13.90
N VAL A 17 -14.84 -50.37 14.52
CA VAL A 17 -14.07 -49.58 15.49
C VAL A 17 -13.53 -48.31 14.83
N THR A 18 -14.01 -47.16 15.29
CA THR A 18 -13.49 -45.84 14.93
C THR A 18 -12.12 -45.63 15.56
N LEU A 19 -11.04 -45.89 14.82
CA LEU A 19 -9.70 -45.54 15.26
C LEU A 19 -9.45 -44.05 15.03
N LEU A 20 -9.27 -43.31 16.13
CA LEU A 20 -8.90 -41.89 16.10
C LEU A 20 -7.56 -41.69 15.37
N ALA A 21 -7.59 -40.92 14.29
CA ALA A 21 -6.45 -40.14 13.84
C ALA A 21 -6.86 -38.67 13.86
N ALA A 22 -6.69 -38.01 15.02
CA ALA A 22 -6.89 -36.57 15.17
C ALA A 22 -5.74 -35.77 14.51
N GLY A 23 -5.43 -36.10 13.26
CA GLY A 23 -4.52 -35.36 12.40
C GLY A 23 -5.28 -34.24 11.71
N GLY A 24 -5.62 -33.19 12.47
CA GLY A 24 -6.18 -31.99 11.89
C GLY A 24 -5.18 -31.39 10.90
N LEU A 25 -5.42 -31.59 9.60
CA LEU A 25 -4.85 -30.76 8.54
C LEU A 25 -5.50 -29.37 8.65
N ALA A 26 -5.12 -28.66 9.71
CA ALA A 26 -5.21 -27.22 9.75
C ALA A 26 -4.33 -26.73 8.60
N TRP A 27 -4.96 -26.50 7.45
CA TRP A 27 -4.39 -25.63 6.43
C TRP A 27 -4.02 -24.36 7.18
N GLY A 28 -2.73 -24.08 7.27
CA GLY A 28 -2.23 -22.91 7.97
C GLY A 28 -2.85 -21.69 7.32
N GLN A 29 -3.91 -21.17 7.93
CA GLN A 29 -4.34 -19.81 7.67
C GLN A 29 -3.18 -18.96 8.19
N SER A 30 -2.25 -18.63 7.30
CA SER A 30 -1.28 -17.57 7.52
C SER A 30 -2.09 -16.34 7.85
N ALA A 31 -2.22 -16.05 9.15
CA ALA A 31 -2.87 -14.83 9.61
C ALA A 31 -2.19 -13.68 8.84
N PRO A 32 -2.96 -12.76 8.24
CA PRO A 32 -2.37 -11.72 7.41
C PRO A 32 -1.38 -10.95 8.27
N THR A 33 -0.08 -11.10 7.96
CA THR A 33 0.98 -10.42 8.68
C THR A 33 0.63 -8.93 8.70
N PRO A 34 0.58 -8.27 9.87
CA PRO A 34 0.21 -6.87 9.94
C PRO A 34 1.07 -6.06 8.97
N SER A 35 0.44 -5.57 7.90
CA SER A 35 1.15 -4.81 6.88
C SER A 35 1.69 -3.56 7.55
N ALA A 36 3.00 -3.31 7.39
CA ALA A 36 3.63 -2.14 7.98
C ALA A 36 2.90 -0.87 7.52
N SER A 37 2.58 0.00 8.47
CA SER A 37 1.93 1.28 8.16
C SER A 37 2.85 2.13 7.28
N LEU A 38 2.28 3.02 6.46
CA LEU A 38 3.08 3.88 5.60
C LEU A 38 4.08 4.73 6.39
N ASP A 39 3.74 5.16 7.61
CA ASP A 39 4.65 5.93 8.46
C ASP A 39 5.87 5.10 8.91
N GLN A 40 5.68 3.82 9.26
CA GLN A 40 6.79 2.91 9.56
C GLN A 40 7.68 2.66 8.34
N ILE A 41 7.08 2.45 7.16
CA ILE A 41 7.84 2.30 5.92
C ILE A 41 8.63 3.57 5.59
N LEU A 42 8.03 4.75 5.74
CA LEU A 42 8.70 6.03 5.51
C LEU A 42 9.82 6.31 6.52
N MET A 43 9.67 5.88 7.78
CA MET A 43 10.77 5.90 8.76
C MET A 43 11.96 5.05 8.31
N GLU A 44 11.72 3.83 7.79
CA GLU A 44 12.80 2.99 7.22
C GLU A 44 13.43 3.62 5.96
N VAL A 45 12.65 4.31 5.12
CA VAL A 45 13.12 4.96 3.89
C VAL A 45 13.93 6.24 4.18
N ALA A 46 13.70 6.93 5.30
CA ALA A 46 14.27 8.25 5.61
C ALA A 46 15.81 8.35 5.47
N SER A 47 16.53 7.26 5.76
CA SER A 47 17.99 7.19 5.70
C SER A 47 18.57 6.69 4.36
N TYR A 48 17.74 6.24 3.41
CA TYR A 48 18.22 5.71 2.13
C TYR A 48 19.04 6.74 1.36
N ASP A 49 20.31 6.45 1.08
CA ASP A 49 21.29 7.41 0.56
C ASP A 49 21.46 7.40 -0.98
N GLY A 50 20.99 6.34 -1.64
CA GLY A 50 21.22 6.11 -3.08
C GLY A 50 21.83 4.74 -3.40
N GLY A 51 22.09 3.89 -2.41
CA GLY A 51 22.59 2.52 -2.59
C GLY A 51 21.75 1.63 -3.53
N ILE A 52 22.36 0.55 -4.03
CA ILE A 52 21.80 -0.27 -5.11
C ILE A 52 20.54 -1.05 -4.72
N ASP A 53 20.41 -1.47 -3.45
CA ASP A 53 19.24 -2.20 -2.95
C ASP A 53 18.76 -1.63 -1.61
N SER A 54 17.45 -1.71 -1.40
CA SER A 54 16.80 -1.32 -0.15
C SER A 54 15.42 -1.96 -0.05
N ALA A 55 15.27 -2.89 0.90
CA ALA A 55 13.98 -3.52 1.22
C ALA A 55 12.89 -2.48 1.58
N ALA A 56 13.27 -1.35 2.18
CA ALA A 56 12.35 -0.27 2.52
C ALA A 56 11.74 0.40 1.27
N LEU A 57 12.51 0.55 0.19
CA LEU A 57 11.99 1.07 -1.08
C LEU A 57 11.03 0.10 -1.76
N TRP A 58 11.30 -1.21 -1.68
CA TRP A 58 10.37 -2.22 -2.19
C TRP A 58 9.06 -2.23 -1.40
N LYS A 59 9.10 -2.18 -0.07
CA LYS A 59 7.92 -1.99 0.79
C LYS A 59 7.12 -0.75 0.40
N LEU A 60 7.77 0.40 0.19
CA LEU A 60 7.12 1.66 -0.21
C LEU A 60 6.43 1.53 -1.56
N ARG A 61 7.13 0.97 -2.56
CA ARG A 61 6.58 0.72 -3.90
C ARG A 61 5.31 -0.12 -3.84
N ASP A 62 5.34 -1.21 -3.08
CA ASP A 62 4.26 -2.19 -3.06
C ASP A 62 3.07 -1.67 -2.24
N TYR A 63 3.31 -0.98 -1.13
CA TYR A 63 2.28 -0.29 -0.34
C TYR A 63 1.52 0.76 -1.18
N VAL A 64 2.24 1.62 -1.90
CA VAL A 64 1.63 2.66 -2.73
C VAL A 64 0.86 2.05 -3.90
N ARG A 65 1.43 1.03 -4.57
CA ARG A 65 0.75 0.35 -5.69
C ARG A 65 -0.54 -0.33 -5.27
N ALA A 66 -0.58 -0.98 -4.11
CA ALA A 66 -1.77 -1.65 -3.58
C ALA A 66 -2.91 -0.68 -3.21
N ARG A 67 -2.62 0.63 -3.06
CA ARG A 67 -3.57 1.63 -2.56
C ARG A 67 -3.93 2.73 -3.56
N ARG A 68 -3.22 2.85 -4.68
CA ARG A 68 -3.43 3.94 -5.66
C ARG A 68 -4.85 3.98 -6.26
N ASP A 69 -5.48 2.80 -6.38
CA ASP A 69 -6.79 2.62 -7.03
C ASP A 69 -7.94 2.66 -6.01
N ASP A 70 -7.64 2.73 -4.70
CA ASP A 70 -8.59 3.01 -3.61
C ASP A 70 -8.56 4.51 -3.27
N PRO A 71 -9.68 5.27 -3.36
CA PRO A 71 -9.69 6.69 -3.06
C PRO A 71 -9.17 7.04 -1.66
N GLY A 72 -9.45 6.23 -0.64
CA GLY A 72 -9.00 6.48 0.73
C GLY A 72 -7.50 6.28 0.89
N GLY A 73 -7.02 5.11 0.47
CA GLY A 73 -5.60 4.77 0.48
C GLY A 73 -4.74 5.66 -0.42
N ARG A 74 -5.27 6.11 -1.57
CA ARG A 74 -4.61 7.09 -2.45
C ARG A 74 -4.41 8.43 -1.74
N ALA A 75 -5.46 8.97 -1.13
CA ALA A 75 -5.40 10.23 -0.38
C ALA A 75 -4.47 10.15 0.84
N GLU A 76 -4.46 9.02 1.55
CA GLU A 76 -3.50 8.78 2.63
C GLU A 76 -2.05 8.78 2.11
N CYS A 77 -1.79 8.07 1.01
CA CYS A 77 -0.46 8.04 0.40
C CYS A 77 0.00 9.44 -0.02
N GLU A 78 -0.86 10.21 -0.70
CA GLU A 78 -0.57 11.60 -1.08
C GLU A 78 -0.16 12.44 0.14
N ALA A 79 -1.00 12.49 1.17
CA ALA A 79 -0.78 13.32 2.34
C ALA A 79 0.50 12.95 3.12
N LYS A 80 0.79 11.65 3.26
CA LYS A 80 1.98 11.16 3.98
C LYS A 80 3.26 11.36 3.18
N LEU A 81 3.23 11.15 1.85
CA LEU A 81 4.38 11.40 0.98
C LEU A 81 4.72 12.90 0.88
N LEU A 82 3.71 13.79 0.79
CA LEU A 82 3.93 15.25 0.83
C LEU A 82 4.59 15.68 2.14
N ARG A 83 4.10 15.19 3.29
CA ARG A 83 4.72 15.45 4.60
C ARG A 83 6.17 14.96 4.66
N PHE A 84 6.45 13.80 4.07
CA PHE A 84 7.79 13.21 4.06
C PHE A 84 8.80 14.05 3.26
N LEU A 85 8.40 14.67 2.14
CA LEU A 85 9.29 15.58 1.39
C LEU A 85 9.79 16.74 2.26
N SER A 86 8.90 17.40 3.00
CA SER A 86 9.28 18.49 3.92
C SER A 86 10.08 18.02 5.15
N GLY A 87 10.02 16.73 5.51
CA GLY A 87 10.58 16.18 6.74
C GLY A 87 12.11 15.99 6.77
N PRO A 88 12.64 15.44 7.87
CA PRO A 88 14.02 14.98 7.96
C PRO A 88 14.19 13.66 7.19
N ALA A 89 14.92 13.71 6.09
CA ALA A 89 15.28 12.58 5.23
C ALA A 89 16.51 12.96 4.39
N THR A 90 17.16 11.99 3.75
CA THR A 90 18.19 12.27 2.72
C THR A 90 17.54 12.82 1.43
N PRO A 91 18.31 13.42 0.50
CA PRO A 91 17.81 13.78 -0.83
C PRO A 91 17.32 12.56 -1.63
N ALA A 92 18.03 11.43 -1.56
CA ALA A 92 17.68 10.22 -2.31
C ALA A 92 16.37 9.57 -1.80
N ALA A 93 16.15 9.57 -0.48
CA ALA A 93 14.92 9.13 0.15
C ALA A 93 13.72 9.99 -0.28
N ARG A 94 13.85 11.32 -0.25
CA ARG A 94 12.81 12.23 -0.75
C ARG A 94 12.50 11.99 -2.23
N MET A 95 13.52 11.85 -3.07
CA MET A 95 13.32 11.55 -4.50
C MET A 95 12.60 10.21 -4.72
N ALA A 96 12.88 9.20 -3.89
CA ALA A 96 12.13 7.94 -3.92
C ALA A 96 10.63 8.14 -3.58
N ALA A 97 10.31 8.94 -2.55
CA ALA A 97 8.93 9.31 -2.23
C ALA A 97 8.26 10.14 -3.34
N ALA A 98 8.98 11.06 -3.99
CA ALA A 98 8.48 11.87 -5.10
C ALA A 98 8.07 11.03 -6.33
N ARG A 99 8.82 9.96 -6.62
CA ARG A 99 8.43 8.96 -7.64
C ARG A 99 7.11 8.27 -7.35
N HIS A 100 6.71 8.16 -6.08
CA HIS A 100 5.42 7.62 -5.69
C HIS A 100 4.30 8.67 -5.71
N LEU A 101 4.60 9.95 -5.42
CA LEU A 101 3.64 11.04 -5.61
C LEU A 101 3.14 11.13 -7.05
N ARG A 102 3.98 10.88 -8.05
CA ARG A 102 3.54 10.78 -9.46
C ARG A 102 2.43 9.74 -9.73
N ILE A 103 2.23 8.77 -8.84
CA ILE A 103 1.21 7.73 -8.97
C ILE A 103 -0.09 8.11 -8.24
N VAL A 104 0.02 8.77 -7.08
CA VAL A 104 -1.12 9.01 -6.18
C VAL A 104 -1.56 10.47 -6.09
N ALA A 105 -0.72 11.44 -6.44
CA ALA A 105 -1.07 12.85 -6.31
C ALA A 105 -2.20 13.25 -7.28
N GLY A 106 -3.03 14.20 -6.85
CA GLY A 106 -4.04 14.89 -7.66
C GLY A 106 -4.13 16.36 -7.29
N ASP A 107 -5.24 17.01 -7.66
CA ASP A 107 -5.46 18.45 -7.50
C ASP A 107 -5.23 18.95 -6.06
N SER A 108 -5.53 18.13 -5.05
CA SER A 108 -5.29 18.41 -3.62
C SER A 108 -3.81 18.62 -3.28
N ALA A 109 -2.88 17.99 -4.01
CA ALA A 109 -1.45 18.16 -3.82
C ALA A 109 -0.92 19.49 -4.38
N VAL A 110 -1.58 20.09 -5.37
CA VAL A 110 -1.05 21.21 -6.19
C VAL A 110 -0.58 22.38 -5.32
N ALA A 111 -1.41 22.86 -4.40
CA ALA A 111 -1.07 23.99 -3.53
C ALA A 111 0.06 23.69 -2.52
N SER A 112 0.36 22.42 -2.25
CA SER A 112 1.49 22.01 -1.42
C SER A 112 2.77 21.86 -2.23
N LEU A 113 2.68 21.22 -3.40
CA LEU A 113 3.79 21.11 -4.35
C LEU A 113 4.24 22.48 -4.84
N GLN A 114 3.32 23.39 -5.16
CA GLN A 114 3.63 24.76 -5.59
C GLN A 114 4.49 25.52 -4.56
N ARG A 115 4.20 25.39 -3.26
CA ARG A 115 4.99 26.02 -2.19
C ARG A 115 6.38 25.39 -2.02
N MET A 116 6.55 24.14 -2.44
CA MET A 116 7.86 23.46 -2.43
C MET A 116 8.76 23.90 -3.58
N LEU A 117 8.24 24.54 -4.64
CA LEU A 117 9.02 24.98 -5.81
C LEU A 117 10.08 26.04 -5.45
N THR A 118 9.88 26.79 -4.36
CA THR A 118 10.83 27.79 -3.84
C THR A 118 11.76 27.24 -2.75
N ASP A 119 11.64 25.96 -2.34
CA ASP A 119 12.55 25.32 -1.39
C ASP A 119 13.60 24.49 -2.14
N GLY A 120 14.84 24.99 -2.21
CA GLY A 120 15.96 24.33 -2.90
C GLY A 120 16.35 22.93 -2.38
N ARG A 121 15.70 22.43 -1.31
CA ARG A 121 15.84 21.03 -0.85
C ARG A 121 14.90 20.05 -1.58
N VAL A 122 13.81 20.54 -2.18
CA VAL A 122 12.68 19.74 -2.68
C VAL A 122 12.06 20.28 -3.98
N ASN A 123 12.47 21.45 -4.48
CA ASN A 123 11.97 22.08 -5.70
C ASN A 123 11.92 21.12 -6.90
N ASP A 124 13.02 20.41 -7.20
CA ASP A 124 13.09 19.44 -8.31
C ASP A 124 12.09 18.28 -8.13
N MET A 125 11.91 17.84 -6.89
CA MET A 125 10.99 16.74 -6.52
C MET A 125 9.53 17.19 -6.63
N ALA A 126 9.26 18.45 -6.29
CA ALA A 126 7.96 19.07 -6.40
C ALA A 126 7.59 19.34 -7.87
N LEU A 127 8.52 19.86 -8.69
CA LEU A 127 8.38 19.97 -10.15
C LEU A 127 8.07 18.60 -10.75
N TYR A 128 8.87 17.58 -10.42
CA TYR A 128 8.75 16.22 -10.94
C TYR A 128 7.41 15.54 -10.59
N ALA A 129 6.85 15.83 -9.42
CA ALA A 129 5.52 15.36 -9.04
C ALA A 129 4.39 16.17 -9.72
N LEU A 130 4.51 17.50 -9.73
CA LEU A 130 3.51 18.42 -10.25
C LEU A 130 3.28 18.24 -11.76
N GLN A 131 4.34 17.99 -12.53
CA GLN A 131 4.29 17.66 -13.97
C GLN A 131 3.42 16.44 -14.32
N GLN A 132 3.10 15.58 -13.35
CA GLN A 132 2.29 14.38 -13.58
C GLN A 132 0.80 14.59 -13.24
N ILE A 133 0.45 15.66 -12.54
CA ILE A 133 -0.92 16.00 -12.17
C ILE A 133 -1.60 16.67 -13.37
N PRO A 134 -2.66 16.09 -13.96
CA PRO A 134 -3.35 16.71 -15.08
C PRO A 134 -4.22 17.88 -14.60
N GLY A 135 -4.28 18.95 -15.39
CA GLY A 135 -5.30 20.00 -15.25
C GLY A 135 -4.76 21.39 -14.92
N ALA A 136 -5.59 22.39 -15.20
CA ALA A 136 -5.21 23.81 -15.23
C ALA A 136 -4.62 24.35 -13.91
N ALA A 137 -4.90 23.72 -12.77
CA ALA A 137 -4.31 24.10 -11.49
C ALA A 137 -2.79 23.78 -11.46
N ALA A 138 -2.40 22.60 -11.94
CA ALA A 138 -1.00 22.20 -12.03
C ALA A 138 -0.25 23.02 -13.10
N ASP A 139 -0.87 23.21 -14.28
CA ASP A 139 -0.32 24.06 -15.35
C ASP A 139 -0.05 25.49 -14.86
N LYS A 140 -1.01 26.09 -14.15
CA LYS A 140 -0.88 27.43 -13.57
C LYS A 140 0.25 27.48 -12.53
N ALA A 141 0.36 26.48 -11.65
CA ALA A 141 1.42 26.43 -10.65
C ALA A 141 2.81 26.32 -11.29
N LEU A 142 2.96 25.54 -12.36
CA LEU A 142 4.19 25.44 -13.15
C LEU A 142 4.54 26.75 -13.87
N LEU A 143 3.57 27.39 -14.53
CA LEU A 143 3.76 28.69 -15.20
C LEU A 143 4.15 29.80 -14.22
N GLN A 144 3.55 29.83 -13.03
CA GLN A 144 3.89 30.79 -11.99
C GLN A 144 5.33 30.61 -11.49
N ALA A 145 5.85 29.38 -11.44
CA ALA A 145 7.23 29.09 -11.04
C ALA A 145 8.29 29.50 -12.09
N LEU A 146 7.90 29.72 -13.35
CA LEU A 146 8.78 30.30 -14.38
C LEU A 146 8.88 31.83 -14.29
N SER A 147 8.02 32.46 -13.48
CA SER A 147 7.90 33.92 -13.33
C SER A 147 8.40 34.42 -11.97
N ALA A 148 9.05 33.55 -11.19
CA ALA A 148 9.52 33.77 -9.83
C ALA A 148 11.06 33.79 -9.77
#